data_AF-A0A953TER7-F1
#
_entry.id   AF-A0A953TER7-F1
#
_cell.length_a   1.000
_cell.length_b   1.000
_cell.length_c   1.000
_cell.angle_alpha   90.00
_cell.angle_beta   90.00
_cell.angle_gamma   90.00
#
_symmetry.space_group_name_H-M   'P 1'
#
loop_
_entity.id
_entity.type
_entity.pdbx_description
1 polymer ?
#
loop_
_entity_poly.entity_id
_entity_poly.type
_entity_poly.pdbx_seq_one_letter_code
_entity_poly.pdbx_strand_id
1 'polypeptide(L)'
;MVSVFCHRCASQLGHGAGFCAACGAPQIRVIAPEVVTAVEPELENESPPLPPDTAFSVAPGTWRAIDWKAFLRIALPLAFLAGTLSVFLAPLGLALLPAAVILAIARYRKEYSEQMSPSQGAWLGACTGLLSFVFFLILIGIEAALNRTEMRQIVRNAQEQLASNPDPYYQQMANWIITPQGIIFLIAFGFAAYLALFVGLATVTGTLTAAFSGNRDRR
;
A
#
# COMPACT_ATOMS: atom_id res chain seq x y z
N MET A 1 -55.83 12.00 19.13
CA MET A 1 -54.52 11.62 19.70
C MET A 1 -54.34 10.13 19.48
N VAL A 2 -53.40 9.73 18.62
CA VAL A 2 -53.10 8.31 18.40
C VAL A 2 -52.15 7.85 19.51
N SER A 3 -52.59 6.94 20.38
CA SER A 3 -51.74 6.33 21.39
C SER A 3 -50.80 5.31 20.74
N VAL A 4 -49.49 5.52 20.90
CA VAL A 4 -48.46 4.60 20.41
C VAL A 4 -48.09 3.64 21.54
N PHE A 5 -48.01 2.35 21.25
CA PHE A 5 -47.67 1.31 22.22
C PHE A 5 -46.33 0.65 21.87
N CYS A 6 -45.60 0.22 22.90
CA CYS A 6 -44.33 -0.50 22.74
C CYS A 6 -44.58 -1.86 22.09
N HIS A 7 -43.85 -2.18 21.02
CA HIS A 7 -43.99 -3.46 20.31
C HIS A 7 -43.61 -4.69 21.15
N ARG A 8 -42.84 -4.51 22.22
CA ARG A 8 -42.30 -5.62 23.03
C ARG A 8 -43.10 -5.89 24.30
N CYS A 9 -43.51 -4.84 25.02
CA CYS A 9 -44.19 -4.98 26.30
C CYS A 9 -45.58 -4.32 26.34
N ALA A 10 -46.05 -3.76 25.22
CA ALA A 10 -47.34 -3.10 25.09
C ALA A 10 -47.60 -1.92 26.04
N SER A 11 -46.58 -1.37 26.72
CA SER A 11 -46.73 -0.16 27.52
C SER A 11 -46.99 1.06 26.64
N GLN A 12 -47.77 2.02 27.12
CA GLN A 12 -48.05 3.26 26.41
C GLN A 12 -46.78 4.12 26.32
N LEU A 13 -46.46 4.59 25.11
CA LEU A 13 -45.28 5.42 24.84
C LEU A 13 -45.67 6.89 24.77
N GLY A 14 -44.81 7.76 25.31
CA GLY A 14 -44.89 9.20 25.06
C GLY A 14 -44.62 9.52 23.59
N HIS A 15 -45.21 10.60 23.08
CA HIS A 15 -44.96 11.06 21.70
C HIS A 15 -43.45 11.27 21.47
N GLY A 16 -42.90 10.61 20.44
CA GLY A 16 -41.50 10.75 20.04
C GLY A 16 -40.48 9.94 20.85
N ALA A 17 -40.89 9.02 21.74
CA ALA A 17 -39.95 8.22 22.53
C ALA A 17 -39.19 7.19 21.67
N GLY A 18 -37.88 7.37 21.50
CA GLY A 18 -37.01 6.44 20.75
C GLY A 18 -36.80 5.08 21.44
N PHE A 19 -36.93 5.04 22.77
CA PHE A 19 -36.84 3.83 23.59
C PHE A 19 -38.01 3.75 24.58
N CYS A 20 -38.43 2.54 24.90
CA CYS A 20 -39.47 2.29 25.90
C CYS A 20 -38.91 2.41 27.33
N ALA A 21 -39.47 3.27 28.17
CA ALA A 21 -39.02 3.43 29.57
C ALA A 21 -39.25 2.16 30.43
N ALA A 22 -40.27 1.36 30.13
CA ALA A 22 -40.60 0.18 30.92
C ALA A 22 -39.68 -1.04 30.64
N CYS A 23 -39.22 -1.22 29.40
CA CYS A 23 -38.47 -2.43 29.00
C CYS A 23 -37.19 -2.16 28.21
N GLY A 24 -36.83 -0.89 28.00
CA GLY A 24 -35.64 -0.45 27.26
C GLY A 24 -35.66 -0.75 25.76
N ALA A 25 -36.77 -1.23 25.18
CA ALA A 25 -36.80 -1.64 23.78
C ALA A 25 -36.72 -0.44 22.82
N PRO A 26 -35.85 -0.47 21.80
CA PRO A 26 -35.81 0.55 20.75
C PRO A 26 -37.11 0.51 19.93
N GLN A 27 -37.72 1.67 19.69
CA GLN A 27 -38.94 1.79 18.87
C GLN A 27 -38.63 2.23 17.43
N ILE A 28 -37.39 2.66 17.17
CA ILE A 28 -36.90 3.01 15.83
C ILE A 28 -36.66 1.70 15.06
N ARG A 29 -37.49 1.44 14.06
CA ARG A 29 -37.26 0.36 13.10
C ARG A 29 -36.47 0.93 11.92
N VAL A 30 -35.21 0.54 11.81
CA VAL A 30 -34.43 0.80 10.60
C VAL A 30 -34.91 -0.21 9.56
N ILE A 31 -35.75 0.26 8.62
CA ILE A 31 -36.06 -0.49 7.41
C ILE A 31 -34.74 -0.53 6.64
N ALA A 32 -34.10 -1.70 6.56
CA ALA A 32 -33.04 -1.91 5.61
C ALA A 32 -33.63 -1.68 4.21
N PRO A 33 -32.99 -0.91 3.31
CA PRO A 33 -33.51 -0.73 1.98
C PRO A 33 -33.51 -2.08 1.28
N GLU A 34 -34.70 -2.68 1.20
CA GLU A 34 -34.99 -3.73 0.25
C GLU A 34 -34.81 -3.12 -1.15
N VAL A 35 -34.02 -3.78 -1.99
CA VAL A 35 -33.83 -3.39 -3.38
C VAL A 35 -35.18 -3.61 -4.07
N VAL A 36 -36.00 -2.57 -4.11
CA VAL A 36 -37.31 -2.58 -4.76
C VAL A 36 -37.09 -2.48 -6.26
N THR A 37 -37.26 -3.60 -6.94
CA THR A 37 -37.53 -3.71 -8.36
C THR A 37 -38.72 -2.80 -8.72
N ALA A 38 -38.53 -2.02 -9.78
CA ALA A 38 -39.45 -1.02 -10.30
C ALA A 38 -40.91 -1.47 -10.40
N VAL A 39 -41.83 -0.69 -9.80
CA VAL A 39 -43.18 -0.40 -10.30
C VAL A 39 -43.63 0.97 -9.75
N GLU A 40 -43.91 1.91 -10.65
CA GLU A 40 -44.57 3.22 -10.43
C GLU A 40 -46.07 3.00 -10.12
N PRO A 41 -46.72 3.81 -9.26
CA PRO A 41 -47.37 5.02 -9.78
C PRO A 41 -47.32 6.26 -8.87
N GLU A 42 -47.16 7.40 -9.55
CA GLU A 42 -47.73 8.75 -9.32
C GLU A 42 -48.58 8.98 -8.05
N LEU A 43 -48.08 9.82 -7.14
CA LEU A 43 -48.92 10.73 -6.35
C LEU A 43 -48.11 11.98 -5.94
N GLU A 44 -48.49 13.13 -6.49
CA GLU A 44 -48.02 14.46 -6.09
C GLU A 44 -48.27 14.70 -4.60
N ASN A 45 -47.20 15.03 -3.86
CA ASN A 45 -47.31 15.78 -2.61
C ASN A 45 -46.07 16.64 -2.42
N GLU A 46 -46.19 17.92 -2.80
CA GLU A 46 -45.18 18.94 -2.53
C GLU A 46 -44.91 19.02 -1.03
N SER A 47 -43.65 18.82 -0.65
CA SER A 47 -43.14 19.10 0.70
C SER A 47 -42.02 20.14 0.61
N PRO A 48 -41.94 21.10 1.56
CA PRO A 48 -41.12 22.29 1.42
C PRO A 48 -39.62 21.97 1.53
N PRO A 49 -38.73 22.79 0.93
CA PRO A 49 -37.30 22.51 0.85
C PRO A 49 -36.65 22.59 2.22
N LEU A 50 -36.05 21.48 2.69
CA LEU A 50 -35.19 21.50 3.87
C LEU A 50 -33.83 22.15 3.55
N PRO A 51 -33.24 22.91 4.50
CA PRO A 51 -31.92 23.52 4.34
C PRO A 51 -30.82 22.46 4.23
N PRO A 52 -29.74 22.73 3.47
CA PRO A 52 -28.62 21.83 3.36
C PRO A 52 -27.73 22.05 4.58
N ASP A 53 -27.74 21.15 5.57
CA ASP A 53 -26.55 20.96 6.40
C ASP A 53 -26.59 19.70 7.27
N THR A 54 -25.52 18.92 7.13
CA THR A 54 -24.97 17.97 8.11
C THR A 54 -25.74 16.68 8.40
N ALA A 55 -25.97 15.88 7.36
CA ALA A 55 -25.90 14.42 7.55
C ALA A 55 -24.42 14.01 7.62
N PHE A 56 -23.84 13.97 8.82
CA PHE A 56 -22.66 13.13 9.06
C PHE A 56 -23.12 11.67 8.99
N SER A 57 -23.29 11.16 7.76
CA SER A 57 -23.31 9.73 7.51
C SER A 57 -21.89 9.22 7.74
N VAL A 58 -21.60 8.79 8.97
CA VAL A 58 -20.50 7.86 9.21
C VAL A 58 -20.94 6.54 8.59
N ALA A 59 -20.69 6.40 7.28
CA ALA A 59 -20.86 5.13 6.60
C ALA A 59 -19.98 4.10 7.32
N PRO A 60 -20.49 2.88 7.61
CA PRO A 60 -19.65 1.81 8.14
C PRO A 60 -18.48 1.61 7.16
N GLY A 61 -17.26 1.60 7.69
CA GLY A 61 -16.02 1.66 6.92
C GLY A 61 -15.94 0.59 5.83
N THR A 62 -16.42 0.94 4.64
CA THR A 62 -16.20 0.17 3.43
C THR A 62 -14.75 0.38 3.04
N TRP A 63 -14.00 -0.72 2.90
CA TRP A 63 -12.65 -0.71 2.35
C TRP A 63 -12.64 0.07 1.04
N ARG A 64 -12.13 1.30 1.07
CA ARG A 64 -12.15 2.17 -0.10
C ARG A 64 -11.09 1.66 -1.08
N ALA A 65 -11.44 1.65 -2.37
CA ALA A 65 -10.47 1.35 -3.42
C ALA A 65 -9.28 2.31 -3.32
N ILE A 66 -8.07 1.83 -3.61
CA ILE A 66 -6.85 2.64 -3.56
C ILE A 66 -6.93 3.72 -4.65
N ASP A 67 -6.81 4.99 -4.27
CA ASP A 67 -6.54 6.08 -5.21
C ASP A 67 -5.06 6.06 -5.60
N TRP A 68 -4.77 5.34 -6.69
CA TRP A 68 -3.42 5.20 -7.22
C TRP A 68 -2.79 6.53 -7.61
N LYS A 69 -3.57 7.51 -8.07
CA LYS A 69 -3.03 8.82 -8.50
C LYS A 69 -2.55 9.62 -7.29
N ALA A 70 -3.36 9.64 -6.23
CA ALA A 70 -2.98 10.27 -4.96
C ALA A 70 -1.76 9.57 -4.34
N PHE A 71 -1.78 8.24 -4.29
CA PHE A 71 -0.67 7.46 -3.75
C PHE A 71 0.64 7.69 -4.52
N LEU A 72 0.61 7.62 -5.85
CA LEU A 72 1.82 7.80 -6.66
C LEU A 72 2.44 9.18 -6.48
N ARG A 73 1.64 10.25 -6.29
CA ARG A 73 2.20 11.59 -6.00
C ARG A 73 2.99 11.63 -4.70
N ILE A 74 2.58 10.85 -3.70
CA ILE A 74 3.27 10.76 -2.39
C ILE A 74 4.46 9.79 -2.49
N ALA A 75 4.26 8.64 -3.13
CA ALA A 75 5.25 7.58 -3.21
C ALA A 75 6.42 7.93 -4.14
N LEU A 76 6.19 8.66 -5.23
CA LEU A 76 7.23 8.98 -6.23
C LEU A 76 8.46 9.70 -5.64
N PRO A 77 8.33 10.82 -4.88
CA PRO A 77 9.51 11.48 -4.30
C PRO A 77 10.21 10.62 -3.24
N LEU A 78 9.44 9.85 -2.45
CA LEU A 78 9.99 8.95 -1.44
C LEU A 78 10.74 7.76 -2.07
N ALA A 79 10.20 7.21 -3.16
CA ALA A 79 10.80 6.13 -3.93
C ALA A 79 12.07 6.62 -4.66
N PHE A 80 12.04 7.82 -5.21
CA PHE A 80 13.23 8.45 -5.79
C PHE A 80 14.35 8.60 -4.75
N LEU A 81 14.01 9.11 -3.56
CA LEU A 81 14.98 9.30 -2.48
C LEU A 81 15.53 7.95 -2.00
N ALA A 82 14.68 6.96 -1.76
CA ALA A 82 15.10 5.62 -1.37
C ALA A 82 15.99 4.97 -2.44
N GLY A 83 15.58 4.99 -3.72
CA GLY A 83 16.35 4.43 -4.83
C GLY A 83 17.71 5.12 -5.02
N THR A 84 17.76 6.44 -4.85
CA THR A 84 19.01 7.21 -4.92
C THR A 84 19.97 6.84 -3.78
N LEU A 85 19.46 6.77 -2.55
CA LEU A 85 20.29 6.40 -1.40
C LEU A 85 20.79 4.95 -1.50
N SER A 86 20.05 4.05 -2.15
CA SER A 86 20.51 2.69 -2.41
C SER A 86 21.74 2.60 -3.32
N VAL A 87 21.97 3.59 -4.20
CA VAL A 87 23.18 3.64 -5.03
C VAL A 87 24.39 4.10 -4.21
N PHE A 88 24.28 5.25 -3.54
CA PHE A 88 25.43 5.88 -2.88
C PHE A 88 25.79 5.27 -1.52
N LEU A 89 24.83 4.64 -0.86
CA LEU A 89 24.93 4.20 0.54
C LEU A 89 24.69 2.69 0.66
N ALA A 90 25.03 1.87 -0.33
CA ALA A 90 24.85 0.41 -0.21
C ALA A 90 25.74 -0.17 0.93
N PRO A 91 25.21 -1.02 1.84
CA PRO A 91 23.85 -1.56 1.93
C PRO A 91 22.86 -0.72 2.76
N LEU A 92 23.31 0.34 3.42
CA LEU A 92 22.50 1.21 4.29
C LEU A 92 21.28 1.82 3.58
N GLY A 93 21.39 2.19 2.31
CA GLY A 93 20.27 2.74 1.53
C GLY A 93 19.10 1.77 1.39
N LEU A 94 19.37 0.46 1.37
CA LEU A 94 18.34 -0.57 1.38
C LEU A 94 17.62 -0.66 2.73
N ALA A 95 18.32 -0.42 3.83
CA ALA A 95 17.74 -0.36 5.17
C ALA A 95 16.82 0.85 5.37
N LEU A 96 16.90 1.86 4.51
CA LEU A 96 16.03 3.03 4.51
C LEU A 96 14.75 2.84 3.67
N LEU A 97 14.70 1.83 2.80
CA LEU A 97 13.52 1.51 2.00
C LEU A 97 12.27 1.28 2.87
N PRO A 98 12.32 0.53 4.00
CA PRO A 98 11.19 0.39 4.91
C PRO A 98 10.68 1.75 5.44
N ALA A 99 11.59 2.66 5.79
CA ALA A 99 11.21 3.98 6.30
C ALA A 99 10.44 4.79 5.24
N ALA A 100 10.89 4.76 3.99
CA ALA A 100 10.19 5.40 2.87
C ALA A 100 8.78 4.81 2.66
N VAL A 101 8.64 3.49 2.74
CA VAL A 101 7.35 2.80 2.62
C VAL A 101 6.40 3.18 3.77
N ILE A 102 6.89 3.16 5.01
CA ILE A 102 6.10 3.53 6.19
C ILE A 102 5.60 4.97 6.05
N LEU A 103 6.48 5.89 5.66
CA LEU A 103 6.10 7.30 5.47
C LEU A 103 5.09 7.50 4.33
N ALA A 104 5.26 6.80 3.21
CA ALA A 104 4.34 6.89 2.08
C ALA A 104 2.93 6.43 2.48
N ILE A 105 2.84 5.27 3.15
CA ILE A 105 1.56 4.71 3.61
C ILE A 105 0.95 5.58 4.71
N ALA A 106 1.75 6.06 5.68
CA ALA A 106 1.26 6.92 6.75
C ALA A 106 0.66 8.23 6.22
N ARG A 107 1.30 8.86 5.22
CA ARG A 107 0.79 10.08 4.58
C ARG A 107 -0.47 9.81 3.76
N TYR A 108 -0.46 8.76 2.94
CA TYR A 108 -1.62 8.39 2.15
C TYR A 108 -2.84 8.07 3.03
N ARG A 109 -2.64 7.34 4.13
CA ARG A 109 -3.69 7.01 5.09
C ARG A 109 -4.30 8.28 5.71
N LYS A 110 -3.45 9.21 6.15
CA LYS A 110 -3.88 10.46 6.80
C LYS A 110 -4.81 11.29 5.90
N GLU A 111 -4.56 11.30 4.59
CA GLU A 111 -5.29 12.17 3.65
C GLU A 111 -6.47 11.49 2.96
N TYR A 112 -6.40 10.17 2.69
CA TYR A 112 -7.35 9.51 1.78
C TYR A 112 -8.10 8.31 2.35
N SER A 113 -7.58 7.63 3.38
CA SER A 113 -8.20 6.40 3.87
C SER A 113 -7.86 6.13 5.33
N GLU A 114 -8.82 6.26 6.24
CA GLU A 114 -8.62 6.00 7.67
C GLU A 114 -8.43 4.49 7.95
N GLN A 115 -9.10 3.65 7.16
CA GLN A 115 -9.08 2.18 7.26
C GLN A 115 -8.38 1.58 6.04
N MET A 116 -7.38 0.72 6.27
CA MET A 116 -6.60 0.05 5.21
C MET A 116 -6.39 -1.41 5.57
N SER A 117 -6.64 -2.30 4.61
CA SER A 117 -6.41 -3.73 4.81
C SER A 117 -4.92 -4.08 4.66
N PRO A 118 -4.43 -5.15 5.31
CA PRO A 118 -3.04 -5.58 5.17
C PRO A 118 -2.63 -5.88 3.72
N SER A 119 -3.56 -6.40 2.90
CA SER A 119 -3.33 -6.66 1.48
C SER A 119 -3.14 -5.37 0.68
N GLN A 120 -3.93 -4.32 0.96
CA GLN A 120 -3.71 -3.00 0.36
C GLN A 120 -2.33 -2.44 0.74
N GLY A 121 -1.94 -2.57 2.01
CA GLY A 121 -0.58 -2.21 2.46
C GLY A 121 0.51 -2.95 1.69
N ALA A 122 0.32 -4.25 1.42
CA ALA A 122 1.21 -5.07 0.60
C ALA A 122 1.39 -4.50 -0.81
N TRP A 123 0.28 -4.18 -1.49
CA TRP A 123 0.28 -3.63 -2.85
C TRP A 123 0.94 -2.26 -2.92
N LEU A 124 0.66 -1.38 -1.96
CA LEU A 124 1.30 -0.07 -1.86
C LEU A 124 2.81 -0.17 -1.58
N GLY A 125 3.18 -1.08 -0.69
CA GLY A 125 4.58 -1.39 -0.41
C GLY A 125 5.30 -1.91 -1.65
N ALA A 126 4.76 -2.94 -2.30
CA ALA A 126 5.31 -3.51 -3.54
C ALA A 126 5.48 -2.45 -4.64
N CYS A 127 4.47 -1.58 -4.83
CA CYS A 127 4.54 -0.49 -5.81
C CYS A 127 5.67 0.50 -5.48
N THR A 128 5.81 0.89 -4.21
CA THR A 128 6.90 1.78 -3.77
C THR A 128 8.27 1.14 -3.96
N GLY A 129 8.41 -0.15 -3.58
CA GLY A 129 9.65 -0.91 -3.78
C GLY A 129 10.04 -1.03 -5.25
N LEU A 130 9.06 -1.29 -6.12
CA LEU A 130 9.26 -1.33 -7.57
C LEU A 130 9.71 0.03 -8.12
N LEU A 131 9.06 1.12 -7.72
CA LEU A 131 9.44 2.48 -8.13
C LEU A 131 10.87 2.81 -7.68
N SER A 132 11.22 2.49 -6.43
CA SER A 132 12.57 2.70 -5.90
C SER A 132 13.62 1.91 -6.69
N PHE A 133 13.29 0.67 -7.06
CA PHE A 133 14.17 -0.16 -7.89
C PHE A 133 14.35 0.40 -9.30
N VAL A 134 13.30 0.93 -9.92
CA VAL A 134 13.39 1.60 -11.23
C VAL A 134 14.34 2.80 -11.15
N PHE A 135 14.23 3.65 -10.13
CA PHE A 135 15.14 4.76 -9.95
C PHE A 135 16.59 4.30 -9.69
N PHE A 136 16.76 3.27 -8.87
CA PHE A 136 18.06 2.64 -8.66
C PHE A 136 18.67 2.14 -9.98
N LEU A 137 17.90 1.45 -10.83
CA LEU A 137 18.36 0.95 -12.14
C LEU A 137 18.78 2.09 -13.09
N ILE A 138 18.02 3.18 -13.11
CA ILE A 138 18.35 4.34 -13.95
C ILE A 138 19.68 4.95 -13.47
N LEU A 139 19.82 5.17 -12.17
CA LEU A 139 21.01 5.82 -11.60
C LEU A 139 22.27 4.94 -11.72
N ILE A 140 22.18 3.65 -11.41
CA ILE A 140 23.31 2.72 -11.59
C ILE A 140 23.70 2.59 -13.07
N GLY A 141 22.72 2.65 -13.98
CA GLY A 141 22.96 2.65 -15.43
C GLY A 141 23.70 3.91 -15.88
N ILE A 142 23.30 5.08 -15.37
CA ILE A 142 24.00 6.35 -15.62
C ILE A 142 25.42 6.30 -15.07
N GLU A 143 25.60 5.86 -13.83
CA GLU A 143 26.91 5.74 -13.19
C GLU A 143 27.83 4.81 -14.01
N ALA A 144 27.35 3.63 -14.39
CA ALA A 144 28.10 2.69 -15.22
C ALA A 144 28.43 3.27 -16.62
N ALA A 145 27.54 4.09 -17.18
CA ALA A 145 27.77 4.76 -18.46
C ALA A 145 28.79 5.90 -18.38
N LEU A 146 28.91 6.59 -17.24
CA LEU A 146 29.90 7.64 -16.98
C LEU A 146 31.27 7.04 -16.61
N ASN A 147 31.30 5.98 -15.80
CA ASN A 147 32.52 5.37 -15.26
C ASN A 147 32.96 4.10 -16.04
N ARG A 148 32.80 4.10 -17.37
CA ARG A 148 33.10 2.92 -18.21
C ARG A 148 34.52 2.39 -18.05
N THR A 149 35.49 3.28 -17.81
CA THR A 149 36.90 2.93 -17.63
C THR A 149 37.11 2.17 -16.32
N GLU A 150 36.53 2.65 -15.22
CA GLU A 150 36.57 1.98 -13.92
C GLU A 150 35.87 0.62 -13.98
N MET A 151 34.69 0.56 -14.61
CA MET A 151 33.96 -0.71 -14.79
C MET A 151 34.78 -1.74 -15.58
N ARG A 152 35.47 -1.32 -16.65
CA ARG A 152 36.40 -2.19 -17.38
C ARG A 152 37.58 -2.64 -16.51
N GLN A 153 38.08 -1.76 -15.65
CA GLN A 153 39.18 -2.08 -14.74
C GLN A 153 38.75 -3.06 -13.66
N ILE A 154 37.55 -2.92 -13.09
CA ILE A 154 36.97 -3.88 -12.14
C ILE A 154 36.87 -5.27 -12.77
N VAL A 155 36.38 -5.37 -14.01
CA VAL A 155 36.30 -6.65 -14.72
C VAL A 155 37.68 -7.26 -14.97
N ARG A 156 38.68 -6.45 -15.36
CA ARG A 156 40.06 -6.92 -15.54
C ARG A 156 40.68 -7.40 -14.23
N ASN A 157 40.53 -6.63 -13.16
CA ASN A 157 41.04 -7.01 -11.83
C ASN A 157 40.38 -8.31 -11.34
N ALA A 158 39.07 -8.47 -11.57
CA ALA A 158 38.38 -9.72 -11.27
C ALA A 158 38.97 -10.88 -12.08
N GLN A 159 39.18 -10.71 -13.39
CA GLN A 159 39.80 -11.74 -14.23
C GLN A 159 41.20 -12.14 -13.75
N GLU A 160 42.03 -11.17 -13.38
CA GLU A 160 43.38 -11.41 -12.84
C GLU A 160 43.33 -12.18 -11.52
N GLN A 161 42.41 -11.82 -10.62
CA GLN A 161 42.21 -12.54 -9.36
C GLN A 161 41.76 -13.99 -9.60
N LEU A 162 40.82 -14.22 -10.52
CA LEU A 162 40.38 -15.58 -10.85
C LEU A 162 41.49 -16.41 -11.53
N ALA A 163 42.34 -15.79 -12.36
CA ALA A 163 43.48 -16.47 -12.98
C ALA A 163 44.59 -16.82 -11.98
N SER A 164 44.73 -16.03 -10.90
CA SER A 164 45.71 -16.27 -9.85
C SER A 164 45.31 -17.37 -8.85
N ASN A 165 44.06 -17.83 -8.86
CA ASN A 165 43.59 -18.86 -7.95
C ASN A 165 43.96 -20.27 -8.46
N PRO A 166 44.78 -21.05 -7.71
CA PRO A 166 45.25 -22.37 -8.16
C PRO A 166 44.20 -23.47 -8.08
N ASP A 167 43.04 -23.23 -7.46
CA ASP A 167 42.02 -24.25 -7.29
C ASP A 167 41.31 -24.61 -8.62
N PRO A 168 41.34 -25.88 -9.07
CA PRO A 168 40.82 -26.30 -10.37
C PRO A 168 39.29 -26.16 -10.49
N TYR A 169 38.56 -26.21 -9.36
CA TYR A 169 37.12 -25.96 -9.32
C TYR A 169 36.79 -24.49 -9.65
N TYR A 170 37.53 -23.55 -9.07
CA TYR A 170 37.32 -22.12 -9.31
C TYR A 170 37.69 -21.72 -10.72
N GLN A 171 38.68 -22.35 -11.34
CA GLN A 171 39.05 -22.10 -12.74
C GLN A 171 37.94 -22.53 -13.72
N GLN A 172 37.23 -23.63 -13.46
CA GLN A 172 36.08 -24.03 -14.27
C GLN A 172 34.92 -23.03 -14.16
N MET A 173 34.60 -22.57 -12.95
CA MET A 173 33.60 -21.50 -12.77
C MET A 173 34.05 -20.17 -13.40
N ALA A 174 35.34 -19.81 -13.26
CA ALA A 174 35.92 -18.60 -13.83
C ALA A 174 35.71 -18.54 -15.35
N ASN A 175 36.03 -19.64 -16.03
CA ASN A 175 35.91 -19.74 -17.48
C ASN A 175 34.48 -19.50 -17.97
N TRP A 176 33.47 -19.93 -17.20
CA TRP A 176 32.07 -19.66 -17.51
C TRP A 176 31.67 -18.21 -17.22
N ILE A 177 32.06 -17.66 -16.06
CA ILE A 177 31.74 -16.29 -15.63
C ILE A 177 32.34 -15.24 -16.57
N ILE A 178 33.51 -15.51 -17.15
CA ILE A 178 34.22 -14.60 -18.06
C ILE A 178 33.58 -14.56 -19.45
N THR A 179 32.74 -15.55 -19.81
CA THR A 179 32.03 -15.51 -21.09
C THR A 179 31.04 -14.33 -21.15
N PRO A 180 30.80 -13.73 -22.34
CA PRO A 180 29.79 -12.68 -22.47
C PRO A 180 28.41 -13.10 -21.97
N GLN A 181 28.05 -14.37 -22.18
CA GLN A 181 26.79 -14.96 -21.75
C GLN A 181 26.73 -15.10 -20.22
N GLY A 182 27.81 -15.54 -19.59
CA GLY A 182 27.93 -15.65 -18.13
C GLY A 182 27.78 -14.31 -17.44
N ILE A 183 28.45 -13.25 -17.93
CA ILE A 183 28.33 -11.89 -17.38
C ILE A 183 26.89 -11.37 -17.51
N ILE A 184 26.27 -11.52 -18.68
CA ILE A 184 24.87 -11.08 -18.90
C ILE A 184 23.94 -11.81 -17.92
N PHE A 185 24.09 -13.13 -17.78
CA PHE A 185 23.29 -13.92 -16.86
C PHE A 185 23.49 -13.46 -15.41
N LEU A 186 24.73 -13.26 -14.97
CA LEU A 186 25.04 -12.81 -13.61
C LEU A 186 24.45 -11.43 -13.31
N ILE A 187 24.56 -10.49 -14.25
CA ILE A 187 23.98 -9.15 -14.11
C ILE A 187 22.46 -9.25 -14.05
N ALA A 188 21.85 -10.01 -14.96
CA ALA A 188 20.39 -10.18 -15.00
C ALA A 188 19.87 -10.86 -13.72
N PHE A 189 20.53 -11.93 -13.28
CA PHE A 189 20.23 -12.63 -12.04
C PHE A 189 20.42 -11.73 -10.82
N GLY A 190 21.51 -10.96 -10.78
CA GLY A 190 21.78 -9.99 -9.72
C GLY A 190 20.69 -8.93 -9.63
N PHE A 191 20.28 -8.33 -10.75
CA PHE A 191 19.18 -7.37 -10.77
C PHE A 191 17.83 -8.01 -10.41
N ALA A 192 17.56 -9.25 -10.84
CA ALA A 192 16.34 -9.96 -10.47
C ALA A 192 16.28 -10.27 -8.96
N ALA A 193 17.40 -10.71 -8.38
CA ALA A 193 17.52 -10.94 -6.95
C ALA A 193 17.36 -9.63 -6.16
N TYR A 194 17.97 -8.55 -6.65
CA TYR A 194 17.87 -7.24 -6.02
C TYR A 194 16.46 -6.64 -6.11
N LEU A 195 15.78 -6.82 -7.25
CA LEU A 195 14.36 -6.49 -7.41
C LEU A 195 13.49 -7.26 -6.42
N ALA A 196 13.69 -8.58 -6.32
CA ALA A 196 12.95 -9.42 -5.39
C ALA A 196 13.15 -8.96 -3.94
N LEU A 197 14.35 -8.49 -3.61
CA LEU A 197 14.67 -7.96 -2.30
C LEU A 197 14.00 -6.59 -2.05
N PHE A 198 14.02 -5.67 -3.02
CA PHE A 198 13.33 -4.38 -2.92
C PHE A 198 11.82 -4.56 -2.73
N VAL A 199 11.20 -5.33 -3.62
CA VAL A 199 9.77 -5.59 -3.59
C VAL A 199 9.41 -6.41 -2.35
N GLY A 200 10.19 -7.43 -2.00
CA GLY A 200 9.94 -8.28 -0.83
C GLY A 200 9.97 -7.48 0.48
N LEU A 201 11.05 -6.71 0.72
CA LEU A 201 11.15 -5.87 1.92
C LEU A 201 10.05 -4.81 1.96
N ALA A 202 9.76 -4.17 0.84
CA ALA A 202 8.72 -3.14 0.79
C ALA A 202 7.32 -3.73 0.99
N THR A 203 7.04 -4.92 0.47
CA THR A 203 5.77 -5.64 0.65
C THR A 203 5.58 -6.02 2.12
N VAL A 204 6.59 -6.63 2.74
CA VAL A 204 6.55 -6.98 4.18
C VAL A 204 6.40 -5.73 5.03
N THR A 205 7.11 -4.66 4.71
CA THR A 205 6.96 -3.40 5.45
C THR A 205 5.56 -2.83 5.28
N GLY A 206 5.00 -2.87 4.07
CA GLY A 206 3.67 -2.35 3.78
C GLY A 206 2.56 -3.12 4.48
N THR A 207 2.64 -4.45 4.52
CA THR A 207 1.67 -5.29 5.25
C THR A 207 1.71 -5.00 6.74
N LEU A 208 2.90 -4.95 7.34
CA LEU A 208 3.08 -4.65 8.77
C LEU A 208 2.58 -3.25 9.12
N THR A 209 2.88 -2.25 8.28
CA THR A 209 2.44 -0.87 8.48
C THR A 209 0.91 -0.75 8.50
N ALA A 210 0.23 -1.44 7.58
CA ALA A 210 -1.23 -1.48 7.54
C ALA A 210 -1.84 -2.28 8.70
N ALA A 211 -1.23 -3.42 9.06
CA ALA A 211 -1.74 -4.30 10.11
C ALA A 211 -1.67 -3.69 11.52
N PHE A 212 -0.52 -3.11 11.91
CA PHE A 212 -0.36 -2.51 13.24
C PHE A 212 -1.21 -1.25 13.43
N SER A 213 -1.46 -0.55 12.34
CA SER A 213 -2.24 0.69 12.31
C SER A 213 -3.73 0.49 12.59
N GLY A 214 -4.34 -0.60 12.10
CA GLY A 214 -5.78 -0.86 12.26
C GLY A 214 -6.20 -1.31 13.66
N ASN A 215 -5.25 -1.78 14.49
CA ASN A 215 -5.54 -2.22 15.86
C ASN A 215 -5.66 -1.05 16.85
N ARG A 216 -5.17 0.14 16.48
CA ARG A 216 -5.16 1.32 17.36
C ARG A 216 -6.52 2.03 17.43
N ASP A 217 -7.35 1.90 16.40
CA ASP A 217 -8.69 2.50 16.35
C ASP A 217 -9.77 1.59 16.99
N ARG A 218 -9.39 0.40 17.47
CA ARG A 218 -10.26 -0.56 18.18
C ARG A 218 -10.07 -0.58 19.70
N ARG A 219 -9.12 0.19 20.24
CA ARG A 219 -8.88 0.35 21.69
C ARG A 219 -9.28 1.75 22.13
#